data_AF-A0A947LY41-F1
#
_entry.id   AF-A0A947LY41-F1
#
_cell.length_a   1.000
_cell.length_b   1.000
_cell.length_c   1.000
_cell.angle_alpha   90.00
_cell.angle_beta   90.00
_cell.angle_gamma   90.00
#
_symmetry.space_group_name_H-M   'P 1'
#
loop_
_entity.id
_entity.type
_entity.pdbx_description
1 polymer ?
#
loop_
_entity_poly.entity_id
_entity_poly.type
_entity_poly.pdbx_seq_one_letter_code
_entity_poly.pdbx_strand_id
1 'polypeptide(L)'
;MSLHQIMVKHGHTLFRLRSYIPLLFIGPLFLALRENAHLEDIVGDKAEDIWVLFCFIVSLCGLAIRWFTVGFVPKGTSGRNTQSQRATHLNTSGMYSIVRNPLYLGNFITILGLLMSIMVWWLVLIVSLVFFIYMERIILAEESFLEEQYGATYNEWRSKTPAILPNIRMWRTPDMKLSVRTILKREYPGLLGLATAFFVTEAVRDLFIEGETLSHWLVEDMAWPVTYAAIVLFCLTLRTLKKHTSVLKVEGR
;
A
#
# COMPACT_ATOMS: atom_id res chain seq x y z
N MET A 1 0.69 13.25 31.46
CA MET A 1 0.77 13.18 29.98
C MET A 1 -0.64 13.36 29.45
N SER A 2 -0.87 14.25 28.49
CA SER A 2 -2.20 14.44 27.88
C SER A 2 -2.55 13.25 26.98
N LEU A 3 -3.84 13.05 26.70
CA LEU A 3 -4.29 12.01 25.76
C LEU A 3 -3.57 12.14 24.41
N HIS A 4 -3.47 13.37 23.89
CA HIS A 4 -2.76 13.66 22.64
C HIS A 4 -1.29 13.17 22.67
N GLN A 5 -0.55 13.45 23.74
CA GLN A 5 0.84 12.99 23.89
C GLN A 5 0.96 11.47 23.91
N ILE A 6 0.00 10.77 24.52
CA ILE A 6 -0.06 9.29 24.53
C ILE A 6 -0.30 8.78 23.11
N MET A 7 -1.24 9.38 22.37
CA MET A 7 -1.56 9.00 20.99
C MET A 7 -0.36 9.17 20.06
N VAL A 8 0.37 10.29 20.17
CA VAL A 8 1.61 10.55 19.43
C VAL A 8 2.68 9.51 19.77
N LYS A 9 2.88 9.21 21.06
CA LYS A 9 3.82 8.16 21.51
C LYS A 9 3.48 6.80 20.91
N HIS A 10 2.21 6.41 20.92
CA HIS A 10 1.75 5.17 20.27
C HIS A 10 1.99 5.21 18.76
N GLY A 11 1.74 6.36 18.12
CA GLY A 11 2.02 6.59 16.70
C GLY A 11 3.47 6.33 16.32
N HIS A 12 4.44 6.80 17.11
CA HIS A 12 5.86 6.51 16.87
C HIS A 12 6.20 5.01 16.99
N THR A 13 5.58 4.30 17.93
CA THR A 13 5.77 2.85 18.07
C THR A 13 5.14 2.10 16.89
N LEU A 14 3.90 2.44 16.52
CA LEU A 14 3.21 1.87 15.37
C LEU A 14 3.93 2.17 14.05
N PHE A 15 4.50 3.36 13.90
CA PHE A 15 5.29 3.72 12.71
C PHE A 15 6.49 2.78 12.52
N ARG A 16 7.17 2.40 13.61
CA ARG A 16 8.29 1.45 13.58
C ARG A 16 7.83 0.01 13.31
N LEU A 17 6.69 -0.36 13.90
CA LEU A 17 6.12 -1.71 13.79
C LEU A 17 5.24 -1.92 12.55
N ARG A 18 4.97 -0.90 11.74
CA ARG A 18 3.98 -0.95 10.66
C ARG A 18 4.19 -2.06 9.64
N SER A 19 5.44 -2.51 9.44
CA SER A 19 5.76 -3.60 8.52
C SER A 19 5.32 -4.97 9.05
N TYR A 20 5.10 -5.10 10.35
CA TYR A 20 4.67 -6.33 11.03
C TYR A 20 3.17 -6.35 11.33
N ILE A 21 2.48 -5.20 11.30
CA ILE A 21 1.02 -5.11 11.51
C ILE A 21 0.25 -6.08 10.60
N PRO A 22 0.59 -6.24 9.31
CA PRO A 22 -0.11 -7.21 8.45
C PRO A 22 -0.08 -8.66 8.98
N LEU A 23 0.93 -9.05 9.74
CA LEU A 23 1.05 -10.41 10.29
C LEU A 23 -0.06 -10.73 11.31
N LEU A 24 -0.62 -9.71 11.96
CA LEU A 24 -1.75 -9.88 12.89
C LEU A 24 -3.01 -10.39 12.19
N PHE A 25 -3.10 -10.22 10.87
CA PHE A 25 -4.26 -10.62 10.09
C PHE A 25 -4.14 -11.99 9.43
N ILE A 26 -3.02 -12.71 9.60
CA ILE A 26 -2.86 -14.06 9.03
C ILE A 26 -3.94 -15.01 9.54
N GLY A 27 -4.24 -14.99 10.85
CA GLY A 27 -5.30 -15.81 11.43
C GLY A 27 -6.70 -15.49 10.87
N PRO A 28 -7.17 -14.24 10.95
CA PRO A 28 -8.41 -13.81 10.32
C PRO A 28 -8.48 -14.11 8.82
N LEU A 29 -7.38 -13.90 8.08
CA LEU A 29 -7.29 -14.22 6.65
C LEU A 29 -7.53 -15.71 6.39
N PHE A 30 -6.87 -16.59 7.15
CA PHE A 30 -7.05 -18.03 7.00
C PHE A 30 -8.49 -18.50 7.31
N LEU A 31 -9.13 -17.90 8.32
CA LEU A 31 -10.54 -18.17 8.62
C LEU A 31 -11.47 -17.70 7.50
N ALA A 32 -11.20 -16.52 6.94
CA ALA A 32 -11.98 -15.98 5.82
C ALA A 32 -11.82 -16.83 4.55
N LEU A 33 -10.62 -17.28 4.22
CA LEU A 33 -10.42 -18.13 3.04
C LEU A 33 -11.18 -19.46 3.15
N ARG A 34 -11.29 -20.04 4.34
CA ARG A 34 -12.12 -21.24 4.56
C ARG A 34 -13.61 -20.98 4.34
N GLU A 35 -14.09 -19.78 4.69
CA GLU A 35 -15.47 -19.38 4.46
C GLU A 35 -15.74 -19.09 2.98
N ASN A 36 -14.76 -18.52 2.27
CA ASN A 36 -14.84 -18.20 0.85
C ASN A 36 -15.02 -19.43 -0.05
N ALA A 37 -14.36 -20.55 0.25
CA ALA A 37 -14.53 -21.79 -0.51
C ALA A 37 -16.01 -22.25 -0.59
N HIS A 38 -16.86 -21.87 0.38
CA HIS A 38 -18.29 -22.16 0.33
C HIS A 38 -19.11 -21.17 -0.52
N LEU A 39 -18.56 -19.97 -0.77
CA LEU A 39 -19.21 -18.93 -1.58
C LEU A 39 -18.97 -19.14 -3.08
N GLU A 40 -17.82 -19.71 -3.45
CA GLU A 40 -17.47 -20.08 -4.83
C GLU A 40 -18.51 -21.02 -5.44
N ASP A 41 -18.91 -22.08 -4.71
CA ASP A 41 -19.97 -23.02 -5.08
C ASP A 41 -21.31 -22.34 -5.46
N ILE A 42 -21.56 -21.13 -4.94
CA ILE A 42 -22.80 -20.37 -5.13
C ILE A 42 -22.69 -19.37 -6.29
N VAL A 43 -21.51 -18.75 -6.47
CA VAL A 43 -21.28 -17.65 -7.42
C VAL A 43 -20.80 -18.15 -8.77
N GLY A 44 -20.04 -19.25 -8.78
CA GLY A 44 -19.45 -19.88 -9.95
C GLY A 44 -18.16 -19.22 -10.43
N ASP A 45 -17.26 -20.05 -10.97
CA ASP A 45 -15.84 -19.75 -11.22
C ASP A 45 -15.65 -18.49 -12.06
N LYS A 46 -16.42 -18.35 -13.15
CA LYS A 46 -16.30 -17.19 -14.05
C LYS A 46 -16.62 -15.86 -13.38
N ALA A 47 -17.59 -15.86 -12.46
CA ALA A 47 -17.98 -14.64 -11.77
C ALA A 47 -16.95 -14.28 -10.69
N GLU A 48 -16.35 -15.30 -10.05
CA GLU A 48 -15.22 -15.14 -9.15
C GLU A 48 -14.00 -14.56 -9.89
N ASP A 49 -13.60 -15.12 -11.02
CA ASP A 49 -12.49 -14.61 -11.83
C ASP A 49 -12.63 -13.12 -12.18
N ILE A 50 -13.83 -12.74 -12.65
CA ILE A 50 -14.15 -11.34 -12.98
C ILE A 50 -14.05 -10.46 -11.74
N TRP A 51 -14.52 -10.95 -10.59
CA TRP A 51 -14.45 -10.24 -9.32
C TRP A 51 -13.01 -10.07 -8.81
N VAL A 52 -12.21 -11.14 -8.85
CA VAL A 52 -10.79 -11.12 -8.48
C VAL A 52 -10.02 -10.17 -9.39
N LEU A 53 -10.28 -10.18 -10.70
CA LEU A 53 -9.69 -9.24 -11.66
C LEU A 53 -10.06 -7.79 -11.33
N PHE A 54 -11.33 -7.51 -11.02
CA PHE A 54 -11.77 -6.19 -10.57
C PHE A 54 -11.02 -5.75 -9.31
N CYS A 55 -10.92 -6.64 -8.32
CA CYS A 55 -10.20 -6.41 -7.07
C CYS A 55 -8.71 -6.14 -7.29
N PHE A 56 -8.08 -6.87 -8.21
CA PHE A 56 -6.70 -6.65 -8.61
C PHE A 56 -6.51 -5.26 -9.25
N ILE A 57 -7.43 -4.82 -10.12
CA ILE A 57 -7.42 -3.46 -10.70
C ILE A 57 -7.57 -2.40 -9.60
N VAL A 58 -8.46 -2.60 -8.63
CA VAL A 58 -8.59 -1.71 -7.47
C VAL A 58 -7.26 -1.61 -6.72
N SER A 59 -6.59 -2.75 -6.47
CA SER A 59 -5.29 -2.74 -5.82
C SER A 59 -4.21 -1.99 -6.63
N LEU A 60 -4.21 -2.15 -7.95
CA LEU A 60 -3.31 -1.43 -8.86
C LEU A 60 -3.56 0.08 -8.84
N CYS A 61 -4.82 0.53 -8.73
CA CYS A 61 -5.15 1.95 -8.57
C CYS A 61 -4.55 2.53 -7.27
N GLY A 62 -4.61 1.78 -6.16
CA GLY A 62 -3.95 2.16 -4.91
C GLY A 62 -2.43 2.28 -5.06
N LEU A 63 -1.82 1.34 -5.77
CA LEU A 63 -0.39 1.38 -6.06
C LEU A 63 -0.02 2.54 -7.01
N ALA A 64 -0.87 2.85 -7.99
CA ALA A 64 -0.71 3.98 -8.89
C ALA A 64 -0.72 5.32 -8.14
N ILE A 65 -1.61 5.50 -7.15
CA ILE A 65 -1.59 6.67 -6.25
C ILE A 65 -0.22 6.84 -5.60
N ARG A 66 0.40 5.75 -5.13
CA ARG A 66 1.74 5.79 -4.56
C ARG A 66 2.79 6.13 -5.61
N TRP A 67 2.71 5.54 -6.79
CA TRP A 67 3.62 5.80 -7.91
C TRP A 67 3.61 7.26 -8.31
N PHE A 68 2.44 7.85 -8.51
CA PHE A 68 2.31 9.28 -8.82
C PHE A 68 2.84 10.14 -7.68
N THR A 69 2.47 9.83 -6.43
CA THR A 69 2.99 10.57 -5.25
C THR A 69 4.53 10.55 -5.23
N VAL A 70 5.16 9.39 -5.30
CA VAL A 70 6.62 9.25 -5.23
C VAL A 70 7.32 9.75 -6.49
N GLY A 71 6.65 9.68 -7.63
CA GLY A 71 7.14 10.14 -8.92
C GLY A 71 7.27 11.66 -9.03
N PHE A 72 6.68 12.44 -8.13
CA PHE A 72 6.69 13.90 -8.15
C PHE A 72 7.40 14.56 -6.96
N VAL A 73 7.86 13.79 -5.97
CA VAL A 73 8.47 14.37 -4.75
C VAL A 73 9.99 14.52 -4.86
N PRO A 74 10.58 15.53 -4.20
CA PRO A 74 12.02 15.71 -4.11
C PRO A 74 12.67 14.64 -3.20
N LYS A 75 14.01 14.62 -3.19
CA LYS A 75 14.82 13.77 -2.29
C LYS A 75 14.46 14.06 -0.83
N GLY A 76 14.53 13.02 0.00
CA GLY A 76 14.41 13.16 1.45
C GLY A 76 12.99 13.41 1.95
N THR A 77 11.97 13.09 1.14
CA THR A 77 10.56 13.10 1.54
C THR A 77 9.87 11.80 1.08
N SER A 78 8.72 11.48 1.69
CA SER A 78 7.83 10.38 1.26
C SER A 78 8.51 8.99 1.18
N GLY A 79 9.59 8.80 1.96
CA GLY A 79 10.44 7.61 1.92
C GLY A 79 9.80 6.37 2.57
N ARG A 80 10.48 5.21 2.45
CA ARG A 80 10.10 3.97 3.16
C ARG A 80 10.83 3.81 4.51
N ASN A 81 11.24 4.91 5.16
CA ASN A 81 12.00 4.86 6.42
C ASN A 81 11.12 4.33 7.56
N THR A 82 11.55 3.30 8.27
CA THR A 82 10.80 2.71 9.40
C THR A 82 11.31 3.15 10.76
N GLN A 83 12.55 3.62 10.87
CA GLN A 83 13.18 3.92 12.16
C GLN A 83 12.73 5.26 12.77
N SER A 84 12.63 6.29 11.94
CA SER A 84 12.24 7.64 12.37
C SER A 84 11.55 8.41 11.26
N GLN A 85 10.82 9.45 11.65
CA GLN A 85 10.26 10.42 10.71
C GLN A 85 11.38 11.20 10.03
N ARG A 86 11.20 11.49 8.74
CA ARG A 86 12.14 12.23 7.91
C ARG A 86 11.40 13.04 6.86
N ALA A 87 11.49 14.35 6.97
CA ALA A 87 11.09 15.28 5.92
C ALA A 87 12.22 16.30 5.79
N THR A 88 12.81 16.41 4.61
CA THR A 88 13.74 17.53 4.31
C THR A 88 13.00 18.74 3.74
N HIS A 89 11.83 18.49 3.15
CA HIS A 89 10.97 19.50 2.55
C HIS A 89 9.51 19.17 2.87
N LEU A 90 8.68 20.20 3.03
CA LEU A 90 7.24 20.05 3.16
C LEU A 90 6.61 19.99 1.76
N ASN A 91 6.09 18.83 1.38
CA ASN A 91 5.41 18.66 0.08
C ASN A 91 3.97 19.19 0.18
N THR A 92 3.61 20.15 -0.67
CA THR A 92 2.25 20.75 -0.68
C THR A 92 1.61 20.78 -2.08
N SER A 93 2.27 20.18 -3.08
CA SER A 93 1.83 20.12 -4.47
C SER A 93 1.54 18.67 -4.92
N GLY A 94 0.89 18.50 -6.08
CA GLY A 94 0.49 17.21 -6.60
C GLY A 94 -0.47 16.47 -5.67
N MET A 95 -0.21 15.19 -5.40
CA MET A 95 -1.06 14.39 -4.51
C MET A 95 -1.16 14.97 -3.09
N TYR A 96 -0.13 15.68 -2.61
CA TYR A 96 -0.14 16.35 -1.31
C TYR A 96 -1.00 17.63 -1.29
N SER A 97 -1.45 18.14 -2.43
CA SER A 97 -2.39 19.28 -2.48
C SER A 97 -3.85 18.87 -2.26
N ILE A 98 -4.20 17.62 -2.58
CA ILE A 98 -5.57 17.12 -2.50
C ILE A 98 -5.83 16.29 -1.23
N VAL A 99 -4.80 15.70 -0.64
CA VAL A 99 -4.86 14.95 0.62
C VAL A 99 -3.49 14.99 1.31
N ARG A 100 -3.45 15.09 2.64
CA ARG A 100 -2.18 15.19 3.39
C ARG A 100 -1.38 13.88 3.38
N ASN A 101 -2.06 12.74 3.31
CA ASN A 101 -1.48 11.41 3.47
C ASN A 101 -1.70 10.50 2.25
N PRO A 102 -1.30 10.91 1.03
CA PRO A 102 -1.63 10.17 -0.20
C PRO A 102 -1.01 8.77 -0.26
N LEU A 103 0.15 8.56 0.39
CA LEU A 103 0.77 7.24 0.47
C LEU A 103 -0.04 6.25 1.33
N TYR A 104 -0.67 6.73 2.41
CA TYR A 104 -1.52 5.91 3.25
C TYR A 104 -2.87 5.63 2.59
N LEU A 105 -3.42 6.61 1.86
CA LEU A 105 -4.57 6.39 0.99
C LEU A 105 -4.29 5.31 -0.08
N GLY A 106 -3.15 5.40 -0.77
CA GLY A 106 -2.74 4.41 -1.75
C GLY A 106 -2.54 3.02 -1.13
N ASN A 107 -1.92 2.94 0.04
CA ASN A 107 -1.78 1.67 0.79
C ASN A 107 -3.15 1.07 1.13
N PHE A 108 -4.08 1.89 1.61
CA PHE A 108 -5.42 1.44 1.98
C PHE A 108 -6.14 0.83 0.78
N ILE A 109 -6.18 1.55 -0.35
CA ILE A 109 -6.84 1.08 -1.58
C ILE A 109 -6.16 -0.19 -2.11
N THR A 110 -4.82 -0.27 -2.01
CA THR A 110 -4.06 -1.46 -2.41
C THR A 110 -4.50 -2.69 -1.61
N ILE A 111 -4.59 -2.56 -0.29
CA ILE A 111 -5.00 -3.66 0.60
C ILE A 111 -6.50 -3.94 0.45
N LEU A 112 -7.33 -2.91 0.26
CA LEU A 112 -8.77 -3.06 0.10
C LEU A 112 -9.12 -3.96 -1.08
N GLY A 113 -8.46 -3.80 -2.23
CA GLY A 113 -8.64 -4.71 -3.38
C GLY A 113 -8.35 -6.16 -3.02
N LEU A 114 -7.21 -6.44 -2.38
CA LEU A 114 -6.86 -7.78 -1.91
C LEU A 114 -7.87 -8.34 -0.89
N LEU A 115 -8.39 -7.51 0.02
CA LEU A 115 -9.37 -7.99 1.00
C LEU A 115 -10.71 -8.32 0.34
N MET A 116 -11.11 -7.54 -0.67
CA MET A 116 -12.34 -7.78 -1.42
C MET A 116 -12.24 -9.02 -2.30
N SER A 117 -11.05 -9.39 -2.80
CA SER A 117 -10.88 -10.60 -3.63
C SER A 117 -11.20 -11.88 -2.87
N ILE A 118 -11.11 -11.87 -1.52
CA ILE A 118 -11.45 -13.00 -0.66
C ILE A 118 -12.97 -13.16 -0.50
N MET A 119 -13.77 -12.17 -0.95
CA MET A 119 -15.24 -12.22 -0.93
C MET A 119 -15.90 -12.36 0.47
N VAL A 120 -15.14 -12.12 1.55
CA VAL A 120 -15.64 -12.19 2.93
C VAL A 120 -15.77 -10.79 3.54
N TRP A 121 -17.01 -10.32 3.69
CA TRP A 121 -17.32 -8.95 4.08
C TRP A 121 -16.77 -8.55 5.47
N TRP A 122 -16.80 -9.46 6.44
CA TRP A 122 -16.38 -9.15 7.81
C TRP A 122 -14.87 -8.92 7.89
N LEU A 123 -14.09 -9.61 7.05
CA LEU A 123 -12.64 -9.42 6.96
C LEU A 123 -12.32 -8.01 6.46
N VAL A 124 -13.01 -7.57 5.41
CA VAL A 124 -12.90 -6.21 4.88
C VAL A 124 -13.19 -5.18 5.97
N LEU A 125 -14.26 -5.38 6.74
CA LEU A 125 -14.66 -4.46 7.81
C LEU A 125 -13.61 -4.40 8.94
N ILE A 126 -13.20 -5.54 9.49
CA ILE A 126 -12.25 -5.60 10.61
C ILE A 126 -10.90 -5.02 10.20
N VAL A 127 -10.35 -5.45 9.06
CA VAL A 127 -9.03 -4.98 8.62
C VAL A 127 -9.08 -3.49 8.29
N SER A 128 -10.16 -2.99 7.69
CA SER A 128 -10.34 -1.56 7.44
C SER A 128 -10.40 -0.74 8.72
N LEU A 129 -11.17 -1.18 9.73
CA LEU A 129 -11.26 -0.49 11.01
C LEU A 129 -9.91 -0.44 11.72
N VAL A 130 -9.20 -1.56 11.82
CA VAL A 130 -7.86 -1.61 12.41
C VAL A 130 -6.91 -0.72 11.61
N PHE A 131 -7.00 -0.74 10.27
CA PHE A 131 -6.21 0.13 9.40
C PHE A 131 -6.39 1.61 9.74
N PHE A 132 -7.63 2.08 9.84
CA PHE A 132 -7.91 3.47 10.19
C PHE A 132 -7.41 3.83 11.58
N ILE A 133 -7.61 2.96 12.57
CA ILE A 133 -7.17 3.21 13.95
C ILE A 133 -5.64 3.35 14.01
N TYR A 134 -4.88 2.42 13.43
CA TYR A 134 -3.42 2.51 13.52
C TYR A 134 -2.87 3.64 12.65
N MET A 135 -3.45 3.87 11.46
CA MET A 135 -3.05 4.97 10.59
C MET A 135 -3.29 6.32 11.24
N GLU A 136 -4.41 6.52 11.92
CA GLU A 136 -4.70 7.73 12.68
C GLU A 136 -3.55 8.04 13.66
N ARG A 137 -3.08 7.04 14.42
CA ARG A 137 -1.97 7.23 15.36
C ARG A 137 -0.67 7.58 14.67
N ILE A 138 -0.35 6.90 13.56
CA ILE A 138 0.86 7.18 12.78
C ILE A 138 0.80 8.60 12.22
N ILE A 139 -0.33 8.98 11.62
CA ILE A 139 -0.56 10.32 11.09
C ILE A 139 -0.37 11.35 12.20
N LEU A 140 -0.99 11.19 13.39
CA LEU A 140 -0.79 12.12 14.50
C LEU A 140 0.68 12.32 14.89
N ALA A 141 1.48 11.24 14.89
CA ALA A 141 2.91 11.34 15.15
C ALA A 141 3.68 12.04 14.02
N GLU A 142 3.30 11.82 12.76
CA GLU A 142 3.84 12.55 11.60
C GLU A 142 3.49 14.03 11.63
N GLU A 143 2.24 14.34 11.95
CA GLU A 143 1.74 15.70 12.02
C GLU A 143 2.41 16.48 13.15
N SER A 144 2.62 15.86 14.32
CA SER A 144 3.39 16.45 15.41
C SER A 144 4.84 16.73 15.02
N PHE A 145 5.48 15.81 14.29
CA PHE A 145 6.84 15.99 13.78
C PHE A 145 6.93 17.12 12.74
N LEU A 146 5.98 17.19 11.81
CA LEU A 146 5.94 18.24 10.79
C LEU A 146 5.61 19.61 11.39
N GLU A 147 4.77 19.67 12.41
CA GLU A 147 4.46 20.89 13.14
C GLU A 147 5.69 21.42 13.89
N GLU A 148 6.44 20.56 14.57
CA GLU A 148 7.72 20.93 15.20
C GLU A 148 8.75 21.44 14.17
N GLN A 149 8.80 20.82 12.99
CA GLN A 149 9.79 21.14 11.98
C GLN A 149 9.45 22.39 11.15
N TYR A 150 8.18 22.63 10.82
CA TYR A 150 7.74 23.63 9.85
C TYR A 150 6.77 24.67 10.42
N GLY A 151 6.29 24.49 11.66
CA GLY A 151 5.49 25.46 12.40
C GLY A 151 4.30 26.03 11.61
N ALA A 152 4.27 27.36 11.47
CA ALA A 152 3.17 28.08 10.83
C ALA A 152 2.91 27.65 9.38
N THR A 153 3.96 27.36 8.59
CA THR A 153 3.81 26.94 7.19
C THR A 153 3.07 25.61 7.07
N TYR A 154 3.36 24.66 7.97
CA TYR A 154 2.64 23.41 8.04
C TYR A 154 1.19 23.61 8.48
N ASN A 155 0.96 24.44 9.51
CA ASN A 155 -0.38 24.72 10.01
C ASN A 155 -1.29 25.41 8.98
N GLU A 156 -0.73 26.30 8.15
CA GLU A 156 -1.47 26.92 7.05
C GLU A 156 -1.87 25.89 5.98
N TRP A 157 -0.96 25.01 5.58
CA TRP A 157 -1.27 23.95 4.61
C TRP A 157 -2.26 22.92 5.17
N ARG A 158 -2.09 22.55 6.44
CA ARG A 158 -2.92 21.59 7.18
C ARG A 158 -4.37 22.03 7.33
N SER A 159 -4.62 23.32 7.54
CA SER A 159 -5.98 23.84 7.71
C SER A 159 -6.81 23.79 6.42
N LYS A 160 -6.15 23.79 5.26
CA LYS A 160 -6.78 23.74 3.94
C LYS A 160 -6.91 22.31 3.40
N THR A 161 -5.95 21.44 3.73
CA THR A 161 -5.83 20.11 3.11
C THR A 161 -6.41 18.98 3.97
N PRO A 162 -7.32 18.14 3.47
CA PRO A 162 -7.93 17.06 4.24
C PRO A 162 -6.92 15.96 4.56
N ALA A 163 -7.08 15.31 5.72
CA ALA A 163 -6.14 14.28 6.16
C ALA A 163 -6.29 12.95 5.40
N ILE A 164 -7.52 12.55 5.07
CA ILE A 164 -7.86 11.19 4.58
C ILE A 164 -8.62 11.24 3.25
N LEU A 165 -9.78 11.89 3.21
CA LEU A 165 -10.61 11.94 2.02
C LEU A 165 -10.09 13.00 1.04
N PRO A 166 -9.67 12.63 -0.18
CA PRO A 166 -9.08 13.57 -1.12
C PRO A 166 -10.10 14.56 -1.67
N ASN A 167 -9.71 15.83 -1.77
CA ASN A 167 -10.48 16.86 -2.47
C ASN A 167 -9.76 17.24 -3.77
N ILE A 168 -10.19 16.63 -4.88
CA ILE A 168 -9.57 16.78 -6.21
C ILE A 168 -9.57 18.24 -6.68
N ARG A 169 -10.50 19.07 -6.21
CA ARG A 169 -10.59 20.49 -6.60
C ARG A 169 -9.39 21.33 -6.14
N MET A 170 -8.62 20.85 -5.16
CA MET A 170 -7.44 21.55 -4.65
C MET A 170 -6.16 21.18 -5.38
N TRP A 171 -6.26 20.45 -6.50
CA TRP A 171 -5.10 20.02 -7.26
C TRP A 171 -4.20 21.21 -7.63
N ARG A 172 -2.96 21.17 -7.14
CA ARG A 172 -1.88 22.06 -7.53
C ARG A 172 -0.85 21.27 -8.32
N THR A 173 -0.41 21.82 -9.45
CA THR A 173 0.63 21.18 -10.28
C THR A 173 1.88 20.86 -9.45
N PRO A 174 2.43 19.63 -9.54
CA PRO A 174 3.62 19.26 -8.78
C PRO A 174 4.83 20.13 -9.12
N ASP A 175 5.64 20.47 -8.11
CA ASP A 175 6.82 21.33 -8.28
C ASP A 175 7.94 20.64 -9.08
N MET A 176 7.96 19.29 -9.06
CA MET A 176 8.91 18.48 -9.81
C MET A 176 8.20 17.73 -10.95
N LYS A 177 8.91 17.44 -12.05
CA LYS A 177 8.38 16.62 -13.16
C LYS A 177 8.15 15.16 -12.75
N LEU A 178 7.40 14.37 -13.53
CA LEU A 178 7.27 12.94 -13.27
C LEU A 178 8.61 12.22 -13.52
N SER A 179 9.07 11.40 -12.57
CA SER A 179 10.28 10.59 -12.74
C SER A 179 9.97 9.10 -12.62
N VAL A 180 9.84 8.43 -13.76
CA VAL A 180 9.63 6.97 -13.83
C VAL A 180 10.78 6.21 -13.14
N ARG A 181 12.03 6.67 -13.30
CA ARG A 181 13.19 6.07 -12.62
C ARG A 181 13.07 6.12 -11.10
N THR A 182 12.54 7.21 -10.55
CA THR A 182 12.29 7.35 -9.11
C THR A 182 11.20 6.40 -8.64
N ILE A 183 10.13 6.24 -9.44
CA ILE A 183 9.07 5.25 -9.17
C ILE A 183 9.66 3.85 -9.13
N LEU A 184 10.33 3.42 -10.19
CA LEU A 184 10.94 2.08 -10.28
C LEU A 184 11.92 1.82 -9.13
N LYS A 185 12.77 2.79 -8.78
CA LYS A 185 13.74 2.69 -7.67
C LYS A 185 13.08 2.51 -6.29
N ARG A 186 11.92 3.13 -6.08
CA ARG A 186 11.30 3.25 -4.75
C ARG A 186 10.13 2.31 -4.55
N GLU A 187 9.38 1.98 -5.59
CA GLU A 187 8.09 1.30 -5.52
C GLU A 187 8.09 -0.15 -6.03
N TYR A 188 9.22 -0.68 -6.53
CA TYR A 188 9.33 -2.12 -6.82
C TYR A 188 8.98 -3.03 -5.62
N PRO A 189 9.26 -2.68 -4.34
CA PRO A 189 8.83 -3.51 -3.22
C PRO A 189 7.31 -3.53 -3.03
N GLY A 190 6.62 -2.44 -3.41
CA GLY A 190 5.17 -2.37 -3.36
C GLY A 190 4.53 -3.26 -4.42
N LEU A 191 5.06 -3.24 -5.64
CA LEU A 191 4.64 -4.13 -6.72
C LEU A 191 4.87 -5.60 -6.35
N LEU A 192 6.07 -5.93 -5.84
CA LEU A 192 6.37 -7.29 -5.39
C LEU A 192 5.43 -7.72 -4.27
N GLY A 193 5.21 -6.88 -3.25
CA GLY A 193 4.32 -7.19 -2.14
C GLY A 193 2.88 -7.45 -2.58
N LEU A 194 2.36 -6.65 -3.52
CA LEU A 194 1.03 -6.85 -4.10
C LEU A 194 0.95 -8.19 -4.85
N ALA A 195 1.90 -8.45 -5.74
CA ALA A 195 1.94 -9.69 -6.53
C ALA A 195 2.07 -10.93 -5.62
N THR A 196 2.94 -10.87 -4.61
CA THR A 196 3.08 -11.95 -3.62
C THR A 196 1.78 -12.16 -2.85
N ALA A 197 1.08 -11.08 -2.46
CA ALA A 197 -0.13 -11.22 -1.68
C ALA A 197 -1.25 -11.93 -2.46
N PHE A 198 -1.52 -11.52 -3.71
CA PHE A 198 -2.50 -12.21 -4.56
C PHE A 198 -2.07 -13.65 -4.85
N PHE A 199 -0.82 -13.87 -5.30
CA PHE A 199 -0.32 -15.21 -5.59
C PHE A 199 -0.42 -16.17 -4.39
N VAL A 200 -0.04 -15.70 -3.19
CA VAL A 200 -0.12 -16.52 -1.97
C VAL A 200 -1.57 -16.76 -1.57
N THR A 201 -2.45 -15.77 -1.69
CA THR A 201 -3.88 -15.96 -1.36
C THR A 201 -4.49 -17.06 -2.23
N GLU A 202 -4.33 -16.98 -3.55
CA GLU A 202 -4.85 -17.97 -4.50
C GLU A 202 -4.22 -19.35 -4.24
N ALA A 203 -2.88 -19.43 -4.21
CA ALA A 203 -2.20 -20.70 -3.95
C ALA A 203 -2.55 -21.33 -2.60
N VAL A 204 -2.85 -20.53 -1.57
CA VAL A 204 -3.32 -21.06 -0.27
C VAL A 204 -4.76 -21.54 -0.35
N ARG A 205 -5.63 -20.83 -1.07
CA ARG A 205 -7.02 -21.23 -1.28
C ARG A 205 -7.08 -22.59 -2.00
N ASP A 206 -6.50 -22.65 -3.20
CA ASP A 206 -6.66 -23.81 -4.08
C ASP A 206 -5.92 -25.05 -3.51
N LEU A 207 -4.65 -24.89 -3.10
CA LEU A 207 -3.83 -26.04 -2.68
C LEU A 207 -4.11 -26.53 -1.25
N PHE A 208 -4.47 -25.62 -0.32
CA PHE A 208 -4.60 -25.97 1.10
C PHE A 208 -6.03 -25.98 1.63
N ILE A 209 -6.95 -25.26 1.00
CA ILE A 209 -8.34 -25.15 1.48
C ILE A 209 -9.25 -26.03 0.63
N GLU A 210 -9.20 -25.92 -0.70
CA GLU A 210 -9.92 -26.81 -1.61
C GLU A 210 -9.23 -28.18 -1.75
N GLY A 211 -7.91 -28.22 -1.55
CA GLY A 211 -7.13 -29.45 -1.56
C GLY A 211 -6.76 -29.91 -2.97
N GLU A 212 -6.66 -28.97 -3.92
CA GLU A 212 -6.19 -29.25 -5.26
C GLU A 212 -4.77 -29.81 -5.26
N THR A 213 -4.50 -30.71 -6.21
CA THR A 213 -3.13 -31.17 -6.42
C THR A 213 -2.31 -30.10 -7.11
N LEU A 214 -1.04 -29.93 -6.70
CA LEU A 214 -0.14 -28.96 -7.32
C LEU A 214 -0.04 -29.14 -8.85
N SER A 215 -0.09 -30.37 -9.34
CA SER A 215 -0.06 -30.65 -10.78
C SER A 215 -1.29 -30.15 -11.53
N HIS A 216 -2.46 -30.21 -10.89
CA HIS A 216 -3.70 -29.70 -11.47
C HIS A 216 -3.66 -28.17 -11.54
N TRP A 217 -3.37 -27.55 -10.39
CA TRP A 217 -3.24 -26.10 -10.26
C TRP A 217 -2.21 -25.49 -11.22
N LEU A 218 -1.05 -26.14 -11.42
CA LEU A 218 -0.06 -25.65 -12.38
C LEU A 218 -0.52 -25.68 -13.84
N VAL A 219 -1.51 -26.50 -14.18
CA VAL A 219 -2.05 -26.64 -15.53
C VAL A 219 -3.23 -25.68 -15.75
N GLU A 220 -4.20 -25.68 -14.85
CA GLU A 220 -5.40 -24.83 -14.95
C GLU A 220 -5.06 -23.35 -14.67
N ASP A 221 -4.27 -23.09 -13.62
CA ASP A 221 -3.97 -21.75 -13.12
C ASP A 221 -2.58 -21.23 -13.47
N MET A 222 -1.99 -21.73 -14.57
CA MET A 222 -0.62 -21.40 -14.99
C MET A 222 -0.33 -19.89 -15.09
N ALA A 223 -1.36 -19.07 -15.32
CA ALA A 223 -1.26 -17.61 -15.37
C ALA A 223 -0.69 -17.02 -14.06
N TRP A 224 -1.08 -17.53 -12.90
CA TRP A 224 -0.64 -17.08 -11.58
C TRP A 224 0.87 -17.24 -11.36
N PRO A 225 1.46 -18.46 -11.43
CA PRO A 225 2.89 -18.66 -11.23
C PRO A 225 3.74 -17.99 -12.30
N VAL A 226 3.31 -17.98 -13.58
CA VAL A 226 4.06 -17.32 -14.66
C VAL A 226 4.12 -15.81 -14.44
N THR A 227 2.98 -15.18 -14.16
CA THR A 227 2.90 -13.74 -13.88
C THR A 227 3.71 -13.36 -12.65
N TYR A 228 3.57 -14.15 -11.57
CA TYR A 228 4.34 -13.92 -10.35
C TYR A 228 5.84 -14.04 -10.59
N ALA A 229 6.31 -15.08 -11.28
CA ALA A 229 7.72 -15.26 -11.62
C ALA A 229 8.27 -14.09 -12.46
N ALA A 230 7.51 -13.61 -13.44
CA ALA A 230 7.89 -12.46 -14.26
C ALA A 230 8.04 -11.18 -13.41
N ILE A 231 7.10 -10.92 -12.49
CA ILE A 231 7.17 -9.77 -11.58
C ILE A 231 8.36 -9.89 -10.62
N VAL A 232 8.60 -11.09 -10.06
CA VAL A 232 9.75 -11.35 -9.19
C VAL A 232 11.05 -11.07 -9.93
N LEU A 233 11.22 -11.59 -11.15
CA LEU A 233 12.40 -11.35 -11.98
C LEU A 233 12.59 -9.85 -12.27
N PHE A 234 11.51 -9.16 -12.63
CA PHE A 234 11.53 -7.71 -12.85
C PHE A 234 11.96 -6.94 -11.59
N CYS A 235 11.36 -7.25 -10.43
CA CYS A 235 11.70 -6.62 -9.15
C CYS A 235 13.12 -6.93 -8.68
N LEU A 236 13.61 -8.15 -8.90
CA LEU A 236 15.01 -8.52 -8.65
C LEU A 236 15.96 -7.73 -9.55
N THR A 237 15.62 -7.57 -10.83
CA THR A 237 16.38 -6.74 -11.77
C THR A 237 16.46 -5.30 -11.28
N LEU A 238 15.33 -4.70 -10.89
CA LEU A 238 15.30 -3.34 -10.32
C LEU A 238 16.10 -3.22 -9.01
N ARG A 239 16.03 -4.23 -8.14
CA ARG A 239 16.82 -4.28 -6.90
C ARG A 239 18.31 -4.32 -7.20
N THR A 240 18.73 -5.12 -8.17
CA THR A 240 20.13 -5.23 -8.62
C THR A 240 20.61 -3.92 -9.23
N LEU A 241 19.85 -3.33 -10.17
CA LEU A 241 20.16 -2.03 -10.77
C LEU A 241 20.29 -0.93 -9.71
N LYS A 242 19.37 -0.89 -8.75
CA LYS A 242 19.41 0.08 -7.63
C LYS A 242 20.65 -0.07 -6.75
N LYS A 243 21.11 -1.30 -6.49
CA LYS A 243 22.23 -1.58 -5.58
C LYS A 243 23.59 -1.44 -6.26
N HIS A 244 23.69 -1.81 -7.53
CA HIS A 244 24.98 -1.98 -8.22
C HIS A 244 25.25 -0.97 -9.35
N THR A 245 24.28 -0.12 -9.73
CA THR A 245 24.45 0.82 -10.85
C THR A 245 23.97 2.25 -10.53
N SER A 246 24.22 3.18 -11.45
CA SER A 246 23.68 4.54 -11.43
C SER A 246 22.41 4.71 -12.28
N VAL A 247 21.95 3.67 -12.99
CA VAL A 247 20.85 3.75 -13.98
C VAL A 247 19.57 4.36 -13.40
N LEU A 248 19.25 4.03 -12.16
CA LEU A 248 18.06 4.52 -11.46
C LEU A 248 18.32 5.77 -10.59
N LYS A 249 19.54 6.32 -10.58
CA LYS A 249 19.84 7.58 -9.87
C LYS A 249 19.24 8.75 -10.66
N VAL A 250 18.63 9.68 -9.93
CA VAL A 250 18.04 10.91 -10.48
C VAL A 250 18.47 12.03 -9.55
N GLU A 251 19.13 13.05 -10.08
CA GLU A 251 19.59 14.18 -9.27
C GLU A 251 18.40 14.90 -8.62
N GLY A 252 18.60 15.31 -7.36
CA GLY A 252 17.51 15.85 -6.55
C GLY A 252 16.45 14.83 -6.09
N ARG A 253 16.66 13.50 -6.28
CA ARG A 253 15.69 12.43 -5.87
C ARG A 253 16.28 11.14 -5.29
#